data_AF-A0AA35GYC0-F1
#
_entry.id   AF-A0AA35GYC0-F1
#
_cell.length_a   1.000
_cell.length_b   1.000
_cell.length_c   1.000
_cell.angle_alpha   90.00
_cell.angle_beta   90.00
_cell.angle_gamma   90.00
#
_symmetry.space_group_name_H-M   'P 1'
#
loop_
_entity.id
_entity.type
_entity.pdbx_description
1 polymer ?
#
loop_
_entity_poly.entity_id
_entity_poly.type
_entity_poly.pdbx_seq_one_letter_code
_entity_poly.pdbx_strand_id
1 'polypeptide(L)'
;MLLGAIAWHLRWVNKWVLAGSIVIAALPVASAVASPLRLTFDAAHQQTSYSQRQLQQWRSRMDAPLSRFIREPTERYELLTRLYQEARLAGLPPELVLSLIQVESAFKSDAVSSAGAVGLMQIMPFWIEELGLPMDNLSDPNRNLRYGCTILAHYLAVERGDFTRALARYNGSLGQTWYPERVLKAWRDDWR
;
A
#
# COMPACT_ATOMS: atom_id res chain seq x y z
N MET A 1 19.73 -26.55 17.45
CA MET A 1 18.90 -27.53 16.71
C MET A 1 17.55 -27.63 17.42
N LEU A 2 16.46 -27.48 16.65
CA LEU A 2 15.06 -27.88 16.90
C LEU A 2 14.31 -27.10 18.01
N LEU A 3 13.47 -26.09 17.68
CA LEU A 3 12.11 -26.10 17.09
C LEU A 3 10.99 -26.45 18.09
N GLY A 4 9.94 -25.61 18.13
CA GLY A 4 8.64 -25.86 18.77
C GLY A 4 7.92 -24.57 19.22
N ALA A 5 7.35 -23.79 18.30
CA ALA A 5 5.92 -23.76 17.97
C ALA A 5 5.02 -23.18 19.09
N ILE A 6 4.67 -21.89 18.96
CA ILE A 6 3.67 -21.21 19.80
C ILE A 6 2.31 -21.33 19.10
N ALA A 7 1.42 -22.11 19.72
CA ALA A 7 0.03 -22.28 19.31
C ALA A 7 -0.81 -21.07 19.72
N TRP A 8 -1.58 -20.52 18.78
CA TRP A 8 -2.57 -19.47 19.03
C TRP A 8 -3.89 -20.09 19.51
N HIS A 9 -4.35 -19.73 20.71
CA HIS A 9 -5.71 -20.02 21.18
C HIS A 9 -6.57 -18.75 21.14
N LEU A 10 -7.58 -18.73 20.26
CA LEU A 10 -8.71 -17.81 20.36
C LEU A 10 -9.77 -18.41 21.30
N ARG A 11 -10.10 -17.70 22.37
CA ARG A 11 -11.32 -17.90 23.16
C ARG A 11 -12.00 -16.54 23.31
N TRP A 12 -13.19 -16.41 22.73
CA TRP A 12 -14.15 -15.39 23.13
C TRP A 12 -15.48 -16.08 23.47
N VAL A 13 -16.06 -15.61 24.56
CA VAL A 13 -17.21 -16.15 25.29
C VAL A 13 -18.44 -15.31 24.94
N ASN A 14 -19.61 -15.93 24.72
CA ASN A 14 -20.83 -15.70 25.50
C ASN A 14 -22.06 -16.40 24.89
N LYS A 15 -22.82 -17.04 25.79
CA LYS A 15 -24.15 -17.64 25.59
C LYS A 15 -25.20 -16.83 26.36
N TRP A 16 -26.47 -17.06 25.99
CA TRP A 16 -27.78 -16.67 26.57
C TRP A 16 -28.32 -15.34 26.00
N VAL A 17 -29.57 -15.19 25.52
CA VAL A 17 -30.90 -15.58 26.07
C VAL A 17 -31.97 -15.79 24.96
N LEU A 18 -33.04 -16.49 25.35
CA LEU A 18 -34.23 -16.99 24.63
C LEU A 18 -35.28 -15.94 24.18
N ALA A 19 -36.05 -16.37 23.17
CA ALA A 19 -37.50 -16.19 22.91
C ALA A 19 -38.13 -14.77 22.81
N GLY A 20 -38.70 -14.50 21.63
CA GLY A 20 -39.70 -13.44 21.42
C GLY A 20 -40.15 -13.39 19.95
N SER A 21 -41.38 -13.82 19.67
CA SER A 21 -42.00 -13.75 18.35
C SER A 21 -42.07 -12.30 17.85
N ILE A 22 -41.54 -12.04 16.65
CA ILE A 22 -41.79 -10.78 15.95
C ILE A 22 -42.72 -11.07 14.78
N VAL A 23 -43.91 -10.46 14.83
CA VAL A 23 -44.85 -10.36 13.73
C VAL A 23 -44.16 -9.62 12.57
N ILE A 24 -43.90 -10.31 11.46
CA ILE A 24 -43.44 -9.67 10.23
C ILE A 24 -44.67 -9.05 9.56
N ALA A 25 -44.90 -7.77 9.82
CA ALA A 25 -45.73 -6.97 8.93
C ALA A 25 -45.00 -6.90 7.58
N ALA A 26 -45.57 -7.51 6.55
CA ALA A 26 -45.07 -7.39 5.19
C ALA A 26 -45.22 -5.93 4.73
N LEU A 27 -44.12 -5.17 4.81
CA LEU A 27 -44.03 -3.90 4.12
C LEU A 27 -44.01 -4.19 2.60
N PRO A 28 -44.71 -3.41 1.78
CA PRO A 28 -44.63 -3.57 0.34
C PRO A 28 -43.19 -3.25 -0.07
N VAL A 29 -42.46 -4.25 -0.58
CA VAL A 29 -41.21 -4.01 -1.31
C VAL A 29 -41.62 -3.29 -2.60
N ALA A 30 -41.65 -1.96 -2.53
CA ALA A 30 -41.88 -1.13 -3.69
C ALA A 30 -40.78 -1.42 -4.72
N SER A 31 -41.22 -1.87 -5.89
CA SER A 31 -40.46 -2.01 -7.12
C SER A 31 -39.57 -0.77 -7.36
N ALA A 32 -38.25 -0.91 -7.16
CA ALA A 32 -37.27 0.14 -7.38
C ALA A 32 -35.97 -0.44 -7.98
N VAL A 33 -36.05 -1.35 -8.96
CA VAL A 33 -34.85 -2.09 -9.42
C VAL A 33 -34.13 -1.42 -10.60
N ALA A 34 -34.75 -0.45 -11.30
CA ALA A 34 -34.12 0.22 -12.45
C ALA A 34 -33.30 1.49 -12.08
N SER A 35 -33.72 2.25 -11.07
CA SER A 35 -33.02 3.45 -10.59
C SER A 35 -31.71 3.21 -9.84
N PRO A 36 -31.53 2.17 -9.01
CA PRO A 36 -30.30 1.99 -8.24
C PRO A 36 -29.12 1.60 -9.13
N LEU A 37 -29.31 0.76 -10.16
CA LEU A 37 -28.21 0.36 -11.05
C LEU A 37 -27.63 1.55 -11.81
N ARG A 38 -28.48 2.42 -12.38
CA ARG A 38 -28.02 3.62 -13.08
C ARG A 38 -27.32 4.60 -12.13
N LEU A 39 -27.87 4.82 -10.94
CA LEU A 39 -27.23 5.66 -9.91
C LEU A 39 -25.88 5.08 -9.46
N THR A 40 -25.77 3.76 -9.28
CA THR A 40 -24.50 3.11 -8.94
C THR A 40 -23.48 3.19 -10.07
N PHE A 41 -23.93 3.05 -11.32
CA PHE A 41 -23.09 3.18 -12.50
C PHE A 41 -22.57 4.61 -12.64
N ASP A 42 -23.46 5.61 -12.56
CA ASP A 42 -23.09 7.03 -12.62
C ASP A 42 -22.13 7.40 -11.49
N ALA A 43 -22.37 6.90 -10.26
CA ALA A 43 -21.47 7.10 -9.13
C ALA A 43 -20.10 6.44 -9.35
N ALA A 44 -20.04 5.20 -9.87
CA ALA A 44 -18.79 4.52 -10.20
C ALA A 44 -18.01 5.26 -11.30
N HIS A 45 -18.72 5.78 -12.32
CA HIS A 45 -18.13 6.62 -13.36
C HIS A 45 -17.57 7.93 -12.80
N GLN A 46 -18.34 8.64 -11.98
CA GLN A 46 -17.89 9.88 -11.34
C GLN A 46 -16.68 9.63 -10.44
N GLN A 47 -16.69 8.56 -9.64
CA GLN A 47 -15.58 8.16 -8.79
C GLN A 47 -14.32 7.84 -9.61
N THR A 48 -14.49 7.15 -10.73
CA THR A 48 -13.41 6.86 -11.68
C THR A 48 -12.84 8.14 -12.27
N SER A 49 -13.69 9.05 -12.78
CA SER A 49 -13.26 10.33 -13.35
C SER A 49 -12.58 11.24 -12.31
N TYR A 50 -13.06 11.26 -11.07
CA TYR A 50 -12.42 11.97 -9.97
C TYR A 50 -11.03 11.40 -9.68
N SER A 51 -10.92 10.08 -9.54
CA SER A 51 -9.66 9.38 -9.28
C SER A 51 -8.62 9.62 -10.40
N GLN A 52 -9.07 9.63 -11.66
CA GLN A 52 -8.22 9.93 -12.81
C GLN A 52 -7.72 11.39 -12.81
N ARG A 53 -8.58 12.35 -12.47
CA ARG A 53 -8.16 13.77 -12.32
C ARG A 53 -7.15 13.95 -11.19
N GLN A 54 -7.37 13.30 -10.04
CA GLN A 54 -6.42 13.34 -8.93
C GLN A 54 -5.07 12.75 -9.33
N LEU A 55 -5.06 11.59 -9.99
CA LEU A 55 -3.85 10.97 -10.51
C LEU A 55 -3.12 11.91 -11.47
N GLN A 56 -3.84 12.53 -12.42
CA GLN A 56 -3.23 13.43 -13.40
C GLN A 56 -2.59 14.65 -12.74
N GLN A 57 -3.30 15.30 -11.80
CA GLN A 57 -2.80 16.45 -11.04
C GLN A 57 -1.63 16.10 -10.13
N TRP A 58 -1.68 14.93 -9.51
CA TRP A 58 -0.60 14.43 -8.68
C TRP A 58 0.64 14.15 -9.53
N ARG A 59 0.49 13.39 -10.62
CA ARG A 59 1.59 13.07 -11.53
C ARG A 59 2.23 14.31 -12.12
N SER A 60 1.46 15.31 -12.54
CA SER A 60 2.02 16.55 -13.08
C SER A 60 2.88 17.31 -12.06
N ARG A 61 2.55 17.23 -10.76
CA ARG A 61 3.37 17.82 -9.70
C ARG A 61 4.64 17.01 -9.43
N MET A 62 4.55 15.68 -9.51
CA MET A 62 5.66 14.78 -9.19
C MET A 62 6.63 14.54 -10.37
N ASP A 63 6.25 14.84 -11.62
CA ASP A 63 7.08 14.61 -12.80
C ASP A 63 8.42 15.38 -12.75
N ALA A 64 8.37 16.69 -12.47
CA ALA A 64 9.57 17.53 -12.45
C ALA A 64 10.55 17.16 -11.32
N PRO A 65 10.12 16.92 -10.06
CA PRO A 65 11.01 16.37 -9.04
C PRO A 65 11.62 15.03 -9.42
N LEU A 66 10.86 14.13 -10.06
CA LEU A 66 11.32 12.79 -10.45
C LEU A 66 12.31 12.81 -11.63
N SER A 67 12.29 13.85 -12.47
CA SER A 67 13.24 13.98 -13.58
C SER A 67 14.70 14.10 -13.14
N ARG A 68 14.96 14.38 -11.86
CA ARG A 68 16.29 14.33 -11.24
C ARG A 68 16.88 12.90 -11.20
N PHE A 69 16.03 11.89 -11.18
CA PHE A 69 16.41 10.47 -11.05
C PHE A 69 16.17 9.69 -12.34
N ILE A 70 15.04 9.93 -13.02
CA ILE A 70 14.64 9.22 -14.24
C ILE A 70 14.52 10.21 -15.39
N ARG A 71 15.38 10.07 -16.41
CA ARG A 71 15.44 10.99 -17.55
C ARG A 71 14.29 10.78 -18.54
N GLU A 72 13.91 9.52 -18.77
CA GLU A 72 12.90 9.16 -19.78
C GLU A 72 11.48 9.53 -19.30
N PRO A 73 10.75 10.41 -20.02
CA PRO A 73 9.41 10.83 -19.61
C PRO A 73 8.38 9.69 -19.55
N THR A 74 8.48 8.72 -20.46
CA THR A 74 7.59 7.55 -20.49
C THR A 74 7.78 6.69 -19.24
N GLU A 75 9.02 6.45 -18.83
CA GLU A 75 9.34 5.69 -17.63
C GLU A 75 8.82 6.39 -16.37
N ARG A 76 8.99 7.72 -16.26
CA ARG A 76 8.39 8.50 -15.17
C ARG A 76 6.88 8.40 -15.15
N TYR A 77 6.24 8.50 -16.32
CA TYR A 77 4.80 8.41 -16.44
C TYR A 77 4.28 7.06 -15.94
N GLU A 78 4.90 5.96 -16.36
CA GLU A 78 4.53 4.60 -15.97
C GLU A 78 4.75 4.37 -14.47
N LEU A 79 5.92 4.75 -13.96
CA LEU A 79 6.26 4.61 -12.55
C LEU A 79 5.29 5.39 -11.66
N LEU A 80 5.07 6.68 -11.94
CA LEU A 80 4.15 7.52 -11.16
C LEU A 80 2.73 6.95 -11.19
N THR A 81 2.27 6.49 -12.36
CA THR A 81 0.94 5.88 -12.50
C THR A 81 0.81 4.64 -11.63
N ARG A 82 1.77 3.71 -11.70
CA ARG A 82 1.72 2.48 -10.92
C ARG A 82 1.87 2.72 -9.43
N LEU A 83 2.82 3.57 -9.03
CA LEU A 83 3.09 3.90 -7.64
C LEU A 83 1.84 4.50 -6.99
N TYR A 84 1.19 5.46 -7.65
CA TYR A 84 -0.04 6.06 -7.14
C TYR A 84 -1.13 5.00 -6.91
N GLN A 85 -1.32 4.09 -7.86
CA GLN A 85 -2.31 3.02 -7.75
C GLN A 85 -2.01 2.09 -6.57
N GLU A 86 -0.78 1.59 -6.45
CA GLU A 86 -0.41 0.66 -5.37
C GLU A 86 -0.43 1.33 -3.99
N ALA A 87 0.05 2.56 -3.89
CA ALA A 87 -0.01 3.34 -2.65
C ALA A 87 -1.47 3.55 -2.21
N ARG A 88 -2.35 3.93 -3.14
CA ARG A 88 -3.79 4.11 -2.85
C ARG A 88 -4.48 2.81 -2.44
N LEU A 89 -4.16 1.69 -3.09
CA LEU A 89 -4.70 0.38 -2.72
C LEU A 89 -4.23 -0.06 -1.33
N ALA A 90 -3.00 0.29 -0.95
CA ALA A 90 -2.44 0.03 0.37
C ALA A 90 -2.83 1.07 1.45
N GLY A 91 -3.59 2.11 1.09
CA GLY A 91 -3.97 3.19 2.01
C GLY A 91 -2.81 4.10 2.43
N LEU A 92 -1.74 4.15 1.63
CA LEU A 92 -0.54 4.93 1.89
C LEU A 92 -0.55 6.26 1.12
N PRO A 93 0.06 7.33 1.67
CA PRO A 93 0.35 8.54 0.90
C PRO A 93 1.35 8.23 -0.24
N PRO A 94 1.03 8.52 -1.52
CA PRO A 94 1.95 8.27 -2.63
C PRO A 94 3.30 8.98 -2.50
N GLU A 95 3.31 10.18 -1.92
CA GLU A 95 4.52 10.96 -1.67
C GLU A 95 5.44 10.31 -0.64
N LEU A 96 4.87 9.61 0.35
CA LEU A 96 5.66 8.81 1.30
C LEU A 96 6.34 7.65 0.57
N VAL A 97 5.64 6.97 -0.34
CA VAL A 97 6.22 5.87 -1.13
C VAL A 97 7.35 6.37 -2.05
N LEU A 98 7.19 7.53 -2.69
CA LEU A 98 8.26 8.19 -3.46
C LEU A 98 9.50 8.45 -2.59
N SER A 99 9.30 8.98 -1.38
CA SER A 99 10.40 9.27 -0.45
C SER A 99 11.14 8.01 0.02
N LEU A 100 10.42 6.91 0.23
CA LEU A 100 11.01 5.61 0.58
C LEU A 100 11.85 5.08 -0.58
N ILE A 101 11.32 5.07 -1.81
CA ILE A 101 12.05 4.61 -3.01
C ILE A 101 13.32 5.42 -3.23
N GLN A 102 13.26 6.75 -3.04
CA GLN A 102 14.43 7.61 -3.13
C GLN A 102 15.53 7.16 -2.16
N VAL A 103 15.17 6.85 -0.91
CA VAL A 103 16.13 6.43 0.13
C VAL A 103 16.66 5.01 -0.12
N GLU A 104 15.81 4.10 -0.60
CA GLU A 104 16.14 2.69 -0.79
C GLU A 104 16.98 2.43 -2.05
N SER A 105 16.59 3.02 -3.19
CA SER A 105 17.18 2.67 -4.49
C SER A 105 17.57 3.87 -5.34
N ALA A 106 17.22 5.09 -4.92
CA ALA A 106 17.27 6.28 -5.77
C ALA A 106 16.58 6.04 -7.13
N PHE A 107 15.44 5.32 -7.11
CA PHE A 107 14.62 4.96 -8.27
C PHE A 107 15.25 3.97 -9.26
N LYS A 108 16.27 3.20 -8.84
CA LYS A 108 16.84 2.11 -9.65
C LYS A 108 16.03 0.84 -9.50
N SER A 109 15.30 0.45 -10.55
CA SER A 109 14.45 -0.76 -10.52
C SER A 109 15.22 -2.08 -10.48
N ASP A 110 16.48 -2.08 -10.91
CA ASP A 110 17.38 -3.22 -10.95
C ASP A 110 18.33 -3.27 -9.73
N ALA A 111 18.14 -2.40 -8.74
CA ALA A 111 18.99 -2.33 -7.56
C ALA A 111 18.96 -3.64 -6.76
N VAL A 112 20.13 -4.18 -6.44
CA VAL A 112 20.30 -5.32 -5.54
C VAL A 112 21.32 -4.94 -4.46
N SER A 113 20.92 -4.97 -3.19
CA SER A 113 21.85 -4.71 -2.08
C SER A 113 22.73 -5.92 -1.79
N SER A 114 23.80 -5.71 -1.02
CA SER A 114 24.67 -6.79 -0.54
C SER A 114 23.94 -7.81 0.35
N ALA A 115 22.84 -7.41 0.99
CA ALA A 115 21.99 -8.30 1.79
C ALA A 115 20.96 -9.06 0.94
N GLY A 116 20.86 -8.75 -0.36
CA GLY A 116 19.93 -9.40 -1.30
C GLY A 116 18.56 -8.73 -1.42
N ALA A 117 18.39 -7.52 -0.88
CA ALA A 117 17.18 -6.73 -1.10
C ALA A 117 17.09 -6.26 -2.58
N VAL A 118 15.90 -6.30 -3.18
CA VAL A 118 15.72 -6.13 -4.64
C VAL A 118 14.78 -4.98 -4.98
N GLY A 119 15.15 -4.23 -6.03
CA GLY A 119 14.32 -3.28 -6.76
C GLY A 119 14.05 -1.95 -6.05
N LEU A 120 13.03 -1.23 -6.54
CA LEU A 120 12.69 0.14 -6.16
C LEU A 120 12.55 0.33 -4.65
N MET A 121 11.85 -0.58 -3.99
CA MET A 121 11.53 -0.53 -2.57
C MET A 121 12.38 -1.50 -1.73
N GLN A 122 13.45 -2.06 -2.32
CA GLN A 122 14.41 -2.96 -1.68
C GLN A 122 13.74 -4.08 -0.86
N ILE A 123 12.95 -4.90 -1.57
CA ILE A 123 12.21 -6.01 -0.95
C ILE A 123 13.13 -7.20 -0.73
N MET A 124 13.12 -7.73 0.49
CA MET A 124 13.84 -8.96 0.81
C MET A 124 13.10 -10.19 0.26
N PRO A 125 13.80 -11.14 -0.41
CA PRO A 125 13.16 -12.31 -1.03
C PRO A 125 12.30 -13.18 -0.11
N PHE A 126 12.62 -13.26 1.19
CA PHE A 126 11.83 -14.06 2.15
C PHE A 126 10.36 -13.62 2.24
N TRP A 127 10.03 -12.37 1.88
CA TRP A 127 8.65 -11.89 1.84
C TRP A 127 7.79 -12.59 0.79
N ILE A 128 8.39 -13.11 -0.28
CA ILE A 128 7.66 -13.91 -1.27
C ILE A 128 7.10 -15.16 -0.60
N GLU A 129 7.92 -15.83 0.20
CA GLU A 129 7.55 -17.05 0.92
C GLU A 129 6.48 -16.76 1.99
N GLU A 130 6.67 -15.69 2.78
CA GLU A 130 5.75 -15.30 3.86
C GLU A 130 4.35 -14.93 3.33
N LEU A 131 4.29 -14.31 2.14
CA LEU A 131 3.01 -13.93 1.52
C LEU A 131 2.38 -15.06 0.70
N GLY A 132 3.06 -16.19 0.52
CA GLY A 132 2.54 -17.37 -0.18
C GLY A 132 2.17 -17.11 -1.64
N LEU A 133 2.77 -16.10 -2.28
CA LEU A 133 2.54 -15.77 -3.68
C LEU A 133 3.54 -16.56 -4.57
N PRO A 134 3.14 -17.00 -5.78
CA PRO A 134 4.03 -17.76 -6.66
C PRO A 134 5.30 -16.95 -6.96
N MET A 135 6.45 -17.65 -7.07
CA MET A 135 7.79 -17.07 -7.32
C MET A 135 7.72 -15.88 -8.26
N ASP A 136 7.82 -14.69 -7.67
CA ASP A 136 7.55 -13.45 -8.36
C ASP A 136 8.85 -12.72 -8.67
N ASN A 137 8.93 -12.12 -9.86
CA ASN A 137 10.12 -11.39 -10.24
C ASN A 137 10.16 -10.03 -9.54
N LEU A 138 10.88 -9.91 -8.42
CA LEU A 138 11.02 -8.65 -7.67
C LEU A 138 11.78 -7.55 -8.42
N SER A 139 12.45 -7.86 -9.54
CA SER A 139 13.04 -6.83 -10.41
C SER A 139 12.02 -6.17 -11.34
N ASP A 140 10.80 -6.73 -11.47
CA ASP A 140 9.70 -6.03 -12.13
C ASP A 140 9.21 -4.88 -11.22
N PRO A 141 9.32 -3.61 -11.64
CA PRO A 141 8.88 -2.45 -10.85
C PRO A 141 7.45 -2.57 -10.34
N ASN A 142 6.56 -3.13 -11.16
CA ASN A 142 5.14 -3.25 -10.86
C ASN A 142 4.88 -4.14 -9.64
N ARG A 143 5.53 -5.30 -9.63
CA ARG A 143 5.46 -6.24 -8.52
C ARG A 143 6.17 -5.67 -7.31
N ASN A 144 7.37 -5.12 -7.49
CA ASN A 144 8.14 -4.53 -6.41
C ASN A 144 7.34 -3.48 -5.61
N LEU A 145 6.63 -2.59 -6.33
CA LEU A 145 5.73 -1.59 -5.72
C LEU A 145 4.56 -2.23 -4.96
N ARG A 146 3.93 -3.27 -5.53
CA ARG A 146 2.85 -4.02 -4.88
C ARG A 146 3.32 -4.61 -3.55
N TYR A 147 4.45 -5.30 -3.55
CA TYR A 147 5.03 -5.91 -2.35
C TYR A 147 5.41 -4.84 -1.33
N GLY A 148 6.19 -3.83 -1.72
CA GLY A 148 6.65 -2.80 -0.80
C GLY A 148 5.50 -1.99 -0.18
N CYS A 149 4.48 -1.62 -0.96
CA CYS A 149 3.30 -0.95 -0.41
C CYS A 149 2.54 -1.85 0.56
N THR A 150 2.40 -3.14 0.25
CA THR A 150 1.72 -4.12 1.13
C THR A 150 2.47 -4.29 2.45
N ILE A 151 3.80 -4.44 2.42
CA ILE A 151 4.65 -4.61 3.60
C ILE A 151 4.66 -3.33 4.45
N LEU A 152 4.78 -2.16 3.83
CA LEU A 152 4.74 -0.89 4.56
C LEU A 152 3.37 -0.66 5.23
N ALA A 153 2.27 -0.95 4.52
CA ALA A 153 0.93 -0.86 5.11
C ALA A 153 0.73 -1.83 6.26
N HIS A 154 1.27 -3.06 6.16
CA HIS A 154 1.28 -4.02 7.27
C HIS A 154 1.98 -3.43 8.50
N TYR A 155 3.19 -2.88 8.34
CA TYR A 155 3.90 -2.29 9.47
C TYR A 155 3.22 -1.04 10.03
N LEU A 156 2.57 -0.24 9.19
CA LEU A 156 1.78 0.90 9.65
C LEU A 156 0.59 0.45 10.50
N ALA A 157 -0.08 -0.64 10.12
CA ALA A 157 -1.15 -1.22 10.91
C ALA A 157 -0.63 -1.78 12.26
N VAL A 158 0.47 -2.53 12.24
CA VAL A 158 1.14 -3.05 13.45
C VAL A 158 1.51 -1.92 14.41
N GLU A 159 2.01 -0.80 13.88
CA GLU A 159 2.44 0.37 14.64
C GLU A 159 1.34 1.42 14.82
N ARG A 160 0.08 1.06 14.59
CA ARG A 160 -1.11 1.91 14.87
C ARG A 160 -1.04 3.30 14.22
N GLY A 161 -0.50 3.38 13.00
CA GLY A 161 -0.36 4.62 12.26
C GLY A 161 0.90 5.43 12.54
N ASP A 162 1.81 4.96 13.41
CA ASP A 162 3.09 5.62 13.64
C ASP A 162 4.06 5.36 12.48
N PHE A 163 4.19 6.34 11.59
CA PHE A 163 5.10 6.28 10.44
C PHE A 163 6.56 6.07 10.85
N THR A 164 7.00 6.67 11.96
CA THR A 164 8.41 6.55 12.40
C THR A 164 8.72 5.10 12.74
N ARG A 165 7.85 4.48 13.54
CA ARG A 165 8.02 3.08 13.95
C ARG A 165 7.79 2.11 12.79
N ALA A 166 6.83 2.38 11.92
CA ALA A 166 6.57 1.55 10.73
C ALA A 166 7.76 1.53 9.77
N LEU A 167 8.35 2.70 9.48
CA LEU A 167 9.55 2.82 8.65
C LEU A 167 10.76 2.12 9.30
N ALA A 168 10.93 2.27 10.62
CA ALA A 168 11.99 1.58 11.34
C ALA A 168 11.86 0.05 11.22
N ARG A 169 10.63 -0.49 11.29
CA ARG A 169 10.39 -1.92 11.04
C ARG A 169 10.66 -2.33 9.60
N TYR A 170 10.18 -1.54 8.64
CA TYR A 170 10.35 -1.81 7.21
C TYR A 170 11.82 -2.03 6.86
N ASN A 171 12.70 -1.18 7.39
CA ASN A 171 14.15 -1.27 7.19
C ASN A 171 14.86 -2.29 8.10
N GLY A 172 14.27 -2.64 9.24
CA GLY A 172 14.91 -3.49 10.26
C GLY A 172 15.71 -2.72 11.33
N SER A 173 15.50 -1.41 11.46
CA SER A 173 16.13 -0.51 12.43
C SER A 173 15.24 -0.17 13.63
N LEU A 174 14.34 -1.09 14.03
CA LEU A 174 13.39 -0.86 15.15
C LEU A 174 14.12 -0.39 16.41
N GLY A 175 13.67 0.75 16.96
CA GLY A 175 14.30 1.40 18.12
C GLY A 175 15.32 2.48 17.74
N GLN A 176 15.63 2.66 16.46
CA GLN A 176 16.47 3.73 15.94
C GLN A 176 15.66 4.65 15.01
N THR A 177 16.08 5.90 14.88
CA THR A 177 15.35 6.92 14.10
C THR A 177 16.07 7.38 12.83
N TRP A 178 17.35 7.04 12.64
CA TRP A 178 18.14 7.53 11.50
C TRP A 178 17.51 7.18 10.15
N TYR A 179 16.94 5.98 10.00
CA TYR A 179 16.29 5.56 8.76
C TYR A 179 14.94 6.26 8.57
N PRO A 180 14.00 6.21 9.54
CA PRO A 180 12.76 6.98 9.44
C PRO A 180 12.98 8.46 9.17
N GLU A 181 13.93 9.10 9.85
CA GLU A 181 14.25 10.52 9.67
C GLU A 181 14.71 10.83 8.25
N ARG A 182 15.50 9.95 7.62
CA ARG A 182 15.91 10.11 6.22
C ARG A 182 14.72 10.07 5.27
N VAL A 183 13.82 9.10 5.43
CA VAL A 183 12.62 8.96 4.59
C VAL A 183 11.67 10.13 4.81
N LEU A 184 11.36 10.47 6.06
CA LEU A 184 10.46 11.59 6.40
C LEU A 184 11.04 12.95 6.00
N LYS A 185 12.37 13.12 6.03
CA LYS A 185 13.05 14.30 5.50
C LYS A 185 12.88 14.38 3.98
N ALA A 186 13.16 13.32 3.24
CA ALA A 186 12.93 13.29 1.79
C ALA A 186 11.45 13.55 1.46
N TRP A 187 10.51 13.00 2.24
CA TRP A 187 9.09 13.28 2.06
C TRP A 187 8.77 14.76 2.18
N ARG A 188 9.23 15.42 3.25
CA ARG A 188 8.99 16.84 3.49
C ARG A 188 9.67 17.74 2.45
N ASP A 189 10.91 17.41 2.08
CA ASP A 189 11.78 18.34 1.36
C ASP A 189 11.69 18.15 -0.17
N ASP A 190 11.41 16.93 -0.65
CA ASP A 190 11.42 16.59 -2.07
C ASP A 190 10.04 16.30 -2.67
N TRP A 191 9.06 15.87 -1.86
CA TRP A 191 7.81 15.27 -2.38
C TRP A 191 6.51 15.83 -1.83
N ARG A 192 6.53 16.77 -0.87
CA ARG A 192 5.31 17.30 -0.22
C ARG A 192 4.69 18.51 -0.94
#